data_AF-W7YDG4-F1
#
_entry.id   AF-W7YDG4-F1
#
_cell.length_a   1.000
_cell.length_b   1.000
_cell.length_c   1.000
_cell.angle_alpha   90.00
_cell.angle_beta   90.00
_cell.angle_gamma   90.00
#
_symmetry.space_group_name_H-M   'P 1'
#
loop_
_entity.id
_entity.type
_entity.pdbx_description
1 polymer ?
#
loop_
_entity_poly.entity_id
_entity_poly.type
_entity_poly.pdbx_seq_one_letter_code
_entity_poly.pdbx_strand_id
1 'polypeptide(L)'
;MLKISKVSVLIFSLVLSVSCSKEILKGTYCYDLNFLKQYQEVVVLSENNEKSQLIVLSKLQGRVTTSTAKGLEGNSYGWMHYDLIASGKFEEHYNPLGGEDRFGIEPEGGQFSIFFKKGTDFTFENLYTPKEIDTEPFHIVNQSKQEISFNKKMNLVNYQGFQFDIENQA
;
A
#
# COMPACT_ATOMS: atom_id res chain seq x y z
N MET A 1 -46.66 50.44 43.23
CA MET A 1 -46.47 50.18 41.78
C MET A 1 -45.63 48.93 41.60
N LEU A 2 -46.03 48.04 40.69
CA LEU A 2 -45.17 47.06 39.99
C LEU A 2 -43.99 47.80 39.31
N LYS A 3 -42.86 47.26 38.83
CA LYS A 3 -42.16 45.94 38.72
C LYS A 3 -40.66 46.33 38.41
N ILE A 4 -39.63 45.49 38.25
CA ILE A 4 -39.42 44.04 38.13
C ILE A 4 -37.99 43.69 38.64
N SER A 5 -37.67 42.43 38.95
CA SER A 5 -36.27 42.01 39.20
C SER A 5 -35.52 41.76 37.88
N LYS A 6 -34.30 42.31 37.72
CA LYS A 6 -33.43 42.02 36.58
C LYS A 6 -32.67 40.71 36.79
N VAL A 7 -33.31 39.59 36.48
CA VAL A 7 -32.63 38.30 36.34
C VAL A 7 -31.88 38.27 35.01
N SER A 8 -30.56 38.43 35.04
CA SER A 8 -29.71 38.21 33.86
C SER A 8 -29.62 36.72 33.55
N VAL A 9 -30.45 36.25 32.63
CA VAL A 9 -30.38 34.88 32.10
C VAL A 9 -29.16 34.78 31.18
N LEU A 10 -28.14 34.01 31.58
CA LEU A 10 -27.08 33.60 30.67
C LEU A 10 -27.66 32.63 29.62
N ILE A 11 -27.73 33.07 28.36
CA ILE A 11 -28.00 32.20 27.23
C ILE A 11 -26.66 31.64 26.75
N PHE A 12 -26.29 30.45 27.24
CA PHE A 12 -25.14 29.71 26.74
C PHE A 12 -25.55 29.03 25.43
N SER A 13 -25.34 29.71 24.30
CA SER A 13 -25.67 29.19 22.97
C SER A 13 -24.72 28.07 22.59
N LEU A 14 -25.13 26.82 22.86
CA LEU A 14 -24.42 25.62 22.42
C LEU A 14 -24.54 25.49 20.90
N VAL A 15 -23.58 26.07 20.17
CA VAL A 15 -23.45 25.88 18.72
C VAL A 15 -22.95 24.46 18.47
N LEU A 16 -23.89 23.53 18.35
CA LEU A 16 -23.62 22.20 17.80
C LEU A 16 -23.32 22.36 16.31
N SER A 17 -22.05 22.57 15.99
CA SER A 17 -21.54 22.43 14.64
C SER A 17 -21.67 20.97 14.23
N VAL A 18 -22.78 20.63 13.58
CA VAL A 18 -22.97 19.34 12.90
C VAL A 18 -22.02 19.31 11.70
N SER A 19 -20.77 18.96 11.97
CA SER A 19 -19.82 18.60 10.93
C SER A 19 -20.36 17.35 10.25
N CYS A 20 -20.68 17.46 8.96
CA CYS A 20 -21.11 16.33 8.15
C CYS A 20 -19.88 15.45 7.86
N SER A 21 -19.46 14.67 8.85
CA SER A 21 -18.48 13.60 8.68
C SER A 21 -19.13 12.47 7.90
N LYS A 22 -19.16 12.61 6.57
CA LYS A 22 -19.50 11.52 5.64
C LYS A 22 -18.62 10.34 5.99
N GLU A 23 -19.22 9.27 6.51
CA GLU A 23 -18.50 8.08 6.94
C GLU A 23 -17.74 7.50 5.74
N ILE A 24 -16.41 7.42 5.86
CA ILE A 24 -15.56 6.93 4.79
C ILE A 24 -15.63 5.40 4.84
N LEU A 25 -16.35 4.81 3.89
CA LEU A 25 -16.64 3.37 3.88
C LEU A 25 -15.43 2.58 3.36
N LYS A 26 -15.14 1.44 4.01
CA LYS A 26 -14.09 0.50 3.58
C LYS A 26 -14.34 0.01 2.16
N GLY A 27 -13.29 -0.02 1.32
CA GLY A 27 -13.40 -0.30 -0.12
C GLY A 27 -13.66 0.93 -0.99
N THR A 28 -13.74 2.13 -0.41
CA THR A 28 -13.59 3.38 -1.17
C THR A 28 -12.12 3.78 -1.26
N TYR A 29 -11.72 4.41 -2.36
CA TYR A 29 -10.35 4.86 -2.56
C TYR A 29 -9.86 5.83 -1.47
N CYS A 30 -10.75 6.69 -0.95
CA CYS A 30 -10.42 7.57 0.19
C CYS A 30 -10.17 6.80 1.49
N TYR A 31 -10.91 5.71 1.77
CA TYR A 31 -10.63 4.86 2.94
C TYR A 31 -9.22 4.28 2.84
N ASP A 32 -8.93 3.68 1.70
CA ASP A 32 -7.70 2.95 1.43
C ASP A 32 -6.48 3.90 1.42
N LEU A 33 -6.62 5.09 0.82
CA LEU A 33 -5.62 6.15 0.87
C LEU A 33 -5.34 6.65 2.30
N ASN A 34 -6.39 6.84 3.12
CA ASN A 34 -6.24 7.32 4.49
C ASN A 34 -5.68 6.24 5.42
N PHE A 35 -6.07 4.98 5.21
CA PHE A 35 -5.51 3.82 5.89
C PHE A 35 -4.02 3.69 5.58
N LEU A 36 -3.63 3.66 4.31
CA LEU A 36 -2.23 3.48 3.91
C LEU A 36 -1.32 4.60 4.44
N LYS A 37 -1.78 5.85 4.45
CA LYS A 37 -1.04 7.00 5.02
C LYS A 37 -0.73 6.89 6.51
N GLN A 38 -1.36 6.00 7.27
CA GLN A 38 -1.05 5.76 8.69
C GLN A 38 0.16 4.84 8.88
N TYR A 39 0.41 3.94 7.92
CA TYR A 39 1.38 2.84 8.05
C TYR A 39 2.50 2.87 7.00
N GLN A 40 2.30 3.57 5.89
CA GLN A 40 3.16 3.53 4.72
C GLN A 40 3.41 4.93 4.13
N GLU A 41 4.52 5.05 3.39
CA GLU A 41 4.80 6.23 2.58
C GLU A 41 4.11 6.07 1.23
N VAL A 42 3.12 6.93 0.97
CA VAL A 42 2.17 6.77 -0.14
C VAL A 42 2.51 7.72 -1.29
N VAL A 43 2.79 7.17 -2.47
CA VAL A 43 2.78 7.93 -3.72
C VAL A 43 1.39 7.84 -4.33
N VAL A 44 0.83 8.99 -4.72
CA VAL A 44 -0.42 9.06 -5.50
C VAL A 44 -0.08 9.60 -6.89
N LEU A 45 -0.30 8.78 -7.92
CA LEU A 45 -0.36 9.23 -9.30
C LEU A 45 -1.81 9.61 -9.62
N SER A 46 -2.01 10.63 -10.46
CA SER A 46 -3.35 11.12 -10.80
C SER A 46 -3.43 11.82 -12.15
N GLU A 47 -4.57 11.63 -12.82
CA GLU A 47 -4.91 12.22 -14.12
C GLU A 47 -6.41 12.58 -14.16
N ASN A 48 -6.90 13.07 -15.29
CA ASN A 48 -8.33 13.35 -15.53
C ASN A 48 -8.98 14.23 -14.46
N ASN A 49 -8.28 15.29 -14.06
CA ASN A 49 -8.64 16.17 -12.94
C ASN A 49 -8.91 15.38 -11.64
N GLU A 50 -7.98 14.49 -11.30
CA GLU A 50 -7.96 13.66 -10.09
C GLU A 50 -9.12 12.65 -9.99
N LYS A 51 -9.77 12.34 -11.13
CA LYS A 51 -10.73 11.22 -11.22
C LYS A 51 -10.03 9.89 -11.39
N SER A 52 -8.98 9.84 -12.20
CA SER A 52 -8.10 8.69 -12.33
C SER A 52 -6.98 8.85 -11.31
N GLN A 53 -6.83 7.90 -10.37
CA GLN A 53 -5.72 7.92 -9.42
C GLN A 53 -5.18 6.50 -9.19
N LEU A 54 -3.88 6.38 -8.88
CA LEU A 54 -3.23 5.14 -8.44
C LEU A 54 -2.45 5.38 -7.15
N ILE A 55 -2.49 4.43 -6.23
CA ILE A 55 -1.62 4.37 -5.05
C ILE A 55 -0.47 3.41 -5.33
N VAL A 56 0.76 3.92 -5.23
CA VAL A 56 1.99 3.17 -5.40
C VAL A 56 2.81 3.22 -4.11
N LEU A 57 3.34 2.08 -3.67
CA LEU A 57 4.11 1.97 -2.43
C LEU A 57 5.56 1.58 -2.72
N SER A 58 6.44 2.58 -2.80
CA SER A 58 7.88 2.41 -3.08
C SER A 58 8.56 1.44 -2.11
N LYS A 59 8.19 1.47 -0.84
CA LYS A 59 8.70 0.61 0.23
C LYS A 59 8.28 -0.86 0.12
N LEU A 60 7.28 -1.16 -0.71
CA LEU A 60 6.74 -2.51 -0.91
C LEU A 60 6.86 -2.88 -2.39
N GLN A 61 8.10 -2.99 -2.89
CA GLN A 61 8.43 -3.39 -4.28
C GLN A 61 7.95 -2.42 -5.39
N GLY A 62 7.61 -1.17 -5.07
CA GLY A 62 6.97 -0.27 -6.05
C GLY A 62 5.55 -0.71 -6.45
N ARG A 63 4.90 -1.55 -5.64
CA ARG A 63 3.59 -2.17 -5.87
C ARG A 63 2.48 -1.15 -6.14
N VAL A 64 1.71 -1.40 -7.20
CA VAL A 64 0.43 -0.74 -7.44
C VAL A 64 -0.58 -1.34 -6.46
N THR A 65 -0.93 -0.58 -5.43
CA THR A 65 -1.73 -1.08 -4.31
C THR A 65 -3.22 -0.96 -4.62
N THR A 66 -3.65 0.18 -5.17
CA THR A 66 -4.96 0.27 -5.81
C THR A 66 -5.08 1.47 -6.75
N SER A 67 -6.00 1.41 -7.70
CA SER A 67 -6.45 2.49 -8.55
C SER A 67 -7.93 2.86 -8.33
N THR A 68 -8.34 4.00 -8.89
CA THR A 68 -9.74 4.41 -8.99
C THR A 68 -9.98 5.24 -10.25
N ALA A 69 -11.24 5.25 -10.75
CA ALA A 69 -11.68 6.06 -11.89
C ALA A 69 -12.71 7.14 -11.53
N LYS A 70 -13.01 7.34 -10.23
CA LYS A 70 -13.97 8.34 -9.74
C LYS A 70 -13.42 9.23 -8.61
N GLY A 71 -12.09 9.32 -8.49
CA GLY A 71 -11.40 10.08 -7.45
C GLY A 71 -11.67 9.53 -6.05
N LEU A 72 -11.55 10.38 -5.04
CA LEU A 72 -11.64 9.98 -3.63
C LEU A 72 -12.94 9.23 -3.26
N GLU A 73 -14.08 9.59 -3.87
CA GLU A 73 -15.37 8.91 -3.63
C GLU A 73 -15.58 7.64 -4.47
N GLY A 74 -14.61 7.28 -5.31
CA GLY A 74 -14.65 6.06 -6.11
C GLY A 74 -14.40 4.81 -5.29
N ASN A 75 -14.70 3.66 -5.89
CA ASN A 75 -14.25 2.38 -5.38
C ASN A 75 -12.72 2.32 -5.43
N SER A 76 -12.14 1.64 -4.44
CA SER A 76 -10.82 1.02 -4.54
C SER A 76 -10.98 -0.27 -5.34
N TYR A 77 -10.11 -0.52 -6.33
CA TYR A 77 -10.17 -1.74 -7.15
C TYR A 77 -9.22 -2.85 -6.66
N GLY A 78 -8.34 -2.53 -5.70
CA GLY A 78 -7.31 -3.43 -5.19
C GLY A 78 -7.74 -4.13 -3.92
N TRP A 79 -7.39 -5.42 -3.80
CA TRP A 79 -7.50 -6.11 -2.52
C TRP A 79 -6.30 -5.76 -1.64
N MET A 80 -6.49 -5.62 -0.32
CA MET A 80 -5.41 -5.36 0.63
C MET A 80 -5.56 -6.20 1.89
N HIS A 81 -4.42 -6.63 2.44
CA HIS A 81 -4.36 -7.28 3.74
C HIS A 81 -4.16 -6.25 4.86
N TYR A 82 -5.25 -5.56 5.19
CA TYR A 82 -5.29 -4.48 6.18
C TYR A 82 -4.58 -4.83 7.49
N ASP A 83 -4.84 -6.00 8.06
CA ASP A 83 -4.30 -6.36 9.37
C ASP A 83 -2.78 -6.57 9.33
N LEU A 84 -2.26 -7.19 8.25
CA LEU A 84 -0.82 -7.35 8.04
C LEU A 84 -0.14 -6.00 7.79
N ILE A 85 -0.70 -5.13 6.93
CA ILE A 85 -0.18 -3.77 6.69
C ILE A 85 -0.14 -2.95 7.98
N ALA A 86 -1.22 -2.99 8.77
CA ALA A 86 -1.32 -2.27 10.04
C ALA A 86 -0.38 -2.80 11.13
N SER A 87 -0.02 -4.09 11.06
CA SER A 87 0.92 -4.71 12.01
C SER A 87 2.35 -4.17 11.87
N GLY A 88 2.72 -3.68 10.67
CA GLY A 88 4.10 -3.27 10.33
C GLY A 88 5.12 -4.41 10.36
N LYS A 89 4.67 -5.68 10.40
CA LYS A 89 5.51 -6.87 10.44
C LYS A 89 5.56 -7.54 9.08
N PHE A 90 6.59 -8.38 8.91
CA PHE A 90 6.68 -9.30 7.78
C PHE A 90 6.63 -10.75 8.27
N GLU A 91 5.93 -11.58 7.49
CA GLU A 91 5.87 -13.03 7.65
C GLU A 91 7.12 -13.70 7.07
N GLU A 92 7.42 -14.92 7.53
CA GLU A 92 8.70 -15.60 7.26
C GLU A 92 8.86 -16.08 5.80
N HIS A 93 7.79 -16.61 5.21
CA HIS A 93 7.81 -17.24 3.87
C HIS A 93 7.56 -16.25 2.73
N TYR A 94 6.51 -15.44 2.83
CA TYR A 94 6.10 -14.45 1.83
C TYR A 94 5.10 -13.47 2.46
N ASN A 95 4.99 -12.25 1.90
CA ASN A 95 4.15 -11.21 2.48
C ASN A 95 2.91 -10.90 1.61
N PRO A 96 1.74 -11.51 1.88
CA PRO A 96 0.50 -11.30 1.14
C PRO A 96 -0.16 -9.98 1.50
N LEU A 97 0.46 -8.86 1.14
CA LEU A 97 -0.01 -7.49 1.45
C LEU A 97 -1.19 -7.05 0.56
N GLY A 98 -1.42 -7.76 -0.56
CA GLY A 98 -2.42 -7.43 -1.57
C GLY A 98 -1.88 -6.49 -2.66
N GLY A 99 -2.74 -5.77 -3.37
CA GLY A 99 -2.40 -4.92 -4.50
C GLY A 99 -3.13 -5.32 -5.79
N GLU A 100 -3.06 -4.44 -6.78
CA GLU A 100 -3.48 -4.72 -8.17
C GLU A 100 -2.33 -5.28 -9.00
N ASP A 101 -1.08 -4.85 -8.73
CA ASP A 101 0.12 -5.36 -9.40
C ASP A 101 1.37 -5.28 -8.51
N ARG A 102 2.33 -6.20 -8.74
CA ARG A 102 3.63 -6.26 -8.07
C ARG A 102 4.70 -6.85 -8.98
N PHE A 103 5.95 -6.44 -8.77
CA PHE A 103 7.09 -7.09 -9.39
C PHE A 103 7.25 -8.55 -8.91
N GLY A 104 7.72 -9.43 -9.80
CA GLY A 104 7.92 -10.84 -9.52
C GLY A 104 8.91 -11.47 -10.51
N ILE A 105 9.46 -12.63 -10.15
CA ILE A 105 10.39 -13.41 -10.99
C ILE A 105 9.95 -14.87 -10.96
N GLU A 106 9.97 -15.50 -12.12
CA GLU A 106 9.61 -16.91 -12.34
C GLU A 106 10.86 -17.72 -12.76
N PRO A 107 10.90 -19.06 -12.56
CA PRO A 107 9.82 -19.90 -12.04
C PRO A 107 9.75 -19.92 -10.51
N GLU A 108 8.53 -19.95 -9.96
CA GLU A 108 8.28 -20.17 -8.53
C GLU A 108 8.88 -21.50 -8.03
N GLY A 109 8.81 -22.58 -8.82
CA GLY A 109 9.25 -23.92 -8.45
C GLY A 109 10.29 -24.56 -9.39
N GLY A 110 10.88 -25.66 -8.92
CA GLY A 110 11.78 -26.50 -9.71
C GLY A 110 13.25 -26.04 -9.73
N GLN A 111 14.05 -26.71 -10.55
CA GLN A 111 15.52 -26.64 -10.48
C GLN A 111 16.15 -25.26 -10.71
N PHE A 112 15.40 -24.31 -11.30
CA PHE A 112 15.86 -22.94 -11.59
C PHE A 112 15.20 -21.87 -10.71
N SER A 113 14.33 -22.26 -9.77
CA SER A 113 13.64 -21.34 -8.86
C SER A 113 14.62 -20.61 -7.93
N ILE A 114 14.29 -19.35 -7.62
CA ILE A 114 14.96 -18.51 -6.61
C ILE A 114 14.33 -18.62 -5.22
N PHE A 115 13.25 -19.39 -5.07
CA PHE A 115 12.42 -19.47 -3.87
C PHE A 115 12.79 -20.64 -2.94
N PHE A 116 13.72 -21.51 -3.37
CA PHE A 116 14.12 -22.72 -2.65
C PHE A 116 15.63 -22.78 -2.44
N LYS A 117 16.06 -23.21 -1.25
CA LYS A 117 17.48 -23.46 -0.95
C LYS A 117 17.94 -24.75 -1.64
N LYS A 118 19.16 -24.76 -2.16
CA LYS A 118 19.73 -25.94 -2.83
C LYS A 118 19.64 -27.20 -1.96
N GLY A 119 18.99 -28.23 -2.48
CA GLY A 119 18.84 -29.53 -1.83
C GLY A 119 17.61 -29.69 -0.93
N THR A 120 16.74 -28.67 -0.80
CA THR A 120 15.44 -28.84 -0.14
C THR A 120 14.39 -29.42 -1.08
N ASP A 121 13.37 -30.08 -0.52
CA ASP A 121 12.18 -30.46 -1.28
C ASP A 121 11.37 -29.23 -1.71
N PHE A 122 10.62 -29.35 -2.82
CA PHE A 122 9.73 -28.30 -3.32
C PHE A 122 8.37 -28.32 -2.59
N THR A 123 8.37 -27.95 -1.31
CA THR A 123 7.18 -27.86 -0.46
C THR A 123 6.98 -26.44 0.10
N PHE A 124 5.78 -26.08 0.56
CA PHE A 124 5.50 -24.72 1.05
C PHE A 124 6.38 -24.33 2.26
N GLU A 125 6.76 -25.29 3.11
CA GLU A 125 7.65 -25.07 4.26
C GLU A 125 9.09 -24.71 3.86
N ASN A 126 9.48 -25.03 2.62
CA ASN A 126 10.79 -24.73 2.04
C ASN A 126 10.76 -23.56 1.05
N LEU A 127 9.58 -22.99 0.77
CA LEU A 127 9.39 -21.85 -0.13
C LEU A 127 9.57 -20.54 0.65
N TYR A 128 10.47 -19.69 0.15
CA TYR A 128 10.73 -18.35 0.70
C TYR A 128 10.84 -17.35 -0.45
N THR A 129 10.11 -16.24 -0.37
CA THR A 129 10.24 -15.14 -1.33
C THR A 129 11.50 -14.33 -1.01
N PRO A 130 12.44 -14.12 -1.95
CA PRO A 130 13.61 -13.28 -1.71
C PRO A 130 13.18 -11.87 -1.30
N LYS A 131 13.80 -11.34 -0.23
CA LYS A 131 13.48 -10.03 0.36
C LYS A 131 13.51 -8.90 -0.66
N GLU A 132 14.41 -9.01 -1.65
CA GLU A 132 14.58 -8.12 -2.79
C GLU A 132 13.29 -7.91 -3.60
N ILE A 133 12.42 -8.92 -3.64
CA ILE A 133 11.11 -8.92 -4.31
C ILE A 133 9.95 -9.19 -3.34
N ASP A 134 10.15 -8.96 -2.03
CA ASP A 134 9.10 -9.10 -1.01
C ASP A 134 8.99 -7.87 -0.09
N THR A 135 10.06 -7.58 0.65
CA THR A 135 10.04 -6.70 1.82
C THR A 135 10.96 -5.50 1.71
N GLU A 136 11.91 -5.51 0.77
CA GLU A 136 12.83 -4.39 0.58
C GLU A 136 12.24 -3.26 -0.27
N PRO A 137 12.61 -2.00 0.00
CA PRO A 137 12.19 -0.86 -0.80
C PRO A 137 12.81 -0.88 -2.19
N PHE A 138 12.08 -0.28 -3.13
CA PHE A 138 12.56 0.14 -4.45
C PHE A 138 12.89 1.64 -4.40
N HIS A 139 13.99 2.05 -5.02
CA HIS A 139 14.43 3.44 -4.98
C HIS A 139 13.72 4.25 -6.07
N ILE A 140 13.03 5.33 -5.70
CA ILE A 140 12.44 6.26 -6.66
C ILE A 140 13.56 6.98 -7.39
N VAL A 141 13.57 6.92 -8.72
CA VAL A 141 14.54 7.64 -9.59
C VAL A 141 13.89 8.78 -10.37
N ASN A 142 12.59 8.69 -10.65
CA ASN A 142 11.78 9.77 -11.21
C ASN A 142 10.39 9.76 -10.58
N GLN A 143 9.77 10.93 -10.41
CA GLN A 143 8.39 11.05 -9.95
C GLN A 143 7.75 12.34 -10.49
N SER A 144 6.56 12.20 -11.07
CA SER A 144 5.69 13.29 -11.50
C SER A 144 4.27 13.10 -10.95
N LYS A 145 3.30 13.89 -11.41
CA LYS A 145 1.88 13.68 -11.07
C LYS A 145 1.31 12.41 -11.72
N GLN A 146 1.86 11.95 -12.86
CA GLN A 146 1.27 10.90 -13.70
C GLN A 146 2.16 9.65 -13.83
N GLU A 147 3.42 9.74 -13.42
CA GLU A 147 4.44 8.71 -13.63
C GLU A 147 5.34 8.63 -12.38
N ILE A 148 5.79 7.42 -12.06
CA ILE A 148 6.89 7.15 -11.13
C ILE A 148 7.78 6.10 -11.77
N SER A 149 9.08 6.19 -11.53
CA SER A 149 10.06 5.20 -11.97
C SER A 149 10.96 4.79 -10.81
N PHE A 150 11.37 3.53 -10.81
CA PHE A 150 12.11 2.87 -9.76
C PHE A 150 13.43 2.27 -10.28
N ASN A 151 14.40 2.17 -9.38
CA ASN A 151 15.57 1.32 -9.53
C ASN A 151 15.62 0.31 -8.38
N LYS A 152 15.94 -0.94 -8.70
CA LYS A 152 16.21 -1.98 -7.71
C LYS A 152 17.36 -2.86 -8.17
N LYS A 153 18.43 -2.90 -7.36
CA LYS A 153 19.52 -3.87 -7.50
C LYS A 153 19.23 -5.08 -6.61
N MET A 154 19.45 -6.27 -7.14
CA MET A 154 19.11 -7.55 -6.52
C MET A 154 20.26 -8.52 -6.75
N ASN A 155 20.67 -9.24 -5.70
CA ASN A 155 21.61 -10.35 -5.80
C ASN A 155 20.86 -11.62 -5.40
N LEU A 156 20.47 -12.43 -6.38
CA LEU A 156 19.62 -13.60 -6.20
C LEU A 156 20.42 -14.87 -6.46
N VAL A 157 20.05 -15.97 -5.81
CA VAL A 157 20.67 -17.28 -6.03
C VAL A 157 19.55 -18.29 -6.28
N ASN A 158 19.61 -19.02 -7.40
CA ASN A 158 18.65 -20.09 -7.64
C ASN A 158 19.03 -21.40 -6.94
N TYR A 159 18.13 -22.36 -6.98
CA TYR A 159 18.28 -23.70 -6.42
C TYR A 159 19.55 -24.45 -6.90
N GLN A 160 20.08 -24.19 -8.10
CA GLN A 160 21.38 -24.78 -8.51
C GLN A 160 22.59 -24.13 -7.84
N GLY A 161 22.44 -22.96 -7.21
CA GLY A 161 23.53 -22.15 -6.71
C GLY A 161 24.09 -21.18 -7.75
N PHE A 162 23.37 -20.90 -8.84
CA PHE A 162 23.76 -19.84 -9.78
C PHE A 162 23.34 -18.48 -9.23
N GLN A 163 24.27 -17.53 -9.23
CA GLN A 163 24.08 -16.18 -8.71
C GLN A 163 23.72 -15.21 -9.86
N PHE A 164 22.68 -14.41 -9.65
CA PHE A 164 22.21 -13.38 -10.57
C PHE A 164 22.41 -12.01 -9.94
N ASP A 165 23.18 -11.15 -10.61
CA ASP A 165 23.18 -9.72 -10.36
C ASP A 165 22.18 -9.06 -11.32
N ILE A 166 21.08 -8.53 -10.78
CA ILE A 166 20.00 -7.92 -11.55
C ILE A 166 19.89 -6.45 -11.16
N GLU A 167 19.83 -5.56 -12.15
CA GLU A 167 19.43 -4.17 -11.98
C GLU A 167 18.12 -3.93 -12.74
N ASN A 168 17.03 -3.83 -11.98
CA ASN A 168 15.71 -3.48 -12.50
C ASN A 168 15.57 -1.96 -12.63
N GLN A 169 15.01 -1.52 -13.74
CA GLN A 169 14.58 -0.14 -14.02
C GLN A 169 13.15 -0.24 -14.58
N ALA A 170 12.17 0.25 -13.82
CA ALA A 170 10.74 0.08 -14.07
C ALA A 170 9.98 1.38 -13.82
#